data_AF-A0A8T3ZFP2-F1
#
_entry.id   AF-A0A8T3ZFP2-F1
#
_cell.length_a   1.000
_cell.length_b   1.000
_cell.length_c   1.000
_cell.angle_alpha   90.00
_cell.angle_beta   90.00
_cell.angle_gamma   90.00
#
_symmetry.space_group_name_H-M   'P 1'
#
loop_
_entity.id
_entity.type
_entity.pdbx_description
1 polymer ?
#
loop_
_entity_poly.entity_id
_entity_poly.type
_entity_poly.pdbx_seq_one_letter_code
_entity_poly.pdbx_strand_id
1 'polypeptide(L)'
;MKIGHLRQILSRLPRNARILDAGCGEGIVSKYVRSVRPDAIIYGIDVVDCSKKLPKAMKFSLNSVEDTQFRSNFFDAILCFHVIEHLEMPERCIDELYRI
;
A
#
# COMPACT_ATOMS: atom_id res chain seq x y z
N MET A 1 -3.22 5.23 15.39
CA MET A 1 -2.72 5.79 14.11
C MET A 1 -3.40 7.12 13.84
N LYS A 2 -2.67 8.24 13.72
CA LYS A 2 -3.25 9.56 13.38
C LYS A 2 -3.32 9.69 11.85
N ILE A 3 -4.49 9.46 11.27
CA ILE A 3 -4.74 9.45 9.81
C ILE A 3 -5.12 10.86 9.29
N GLY A 4 -4.82 11.91 10.07
CA GLY A 4 -5.45 13.23 9.94
C GLY A 4 -5.38 13.85 8.54
N HIS A 5 -4.28 13.64 7.81
CA HIS A 5 -4.09 14.22 6.48
C HIS A 5 -4.29 13.22 5.33
N LEU A 6 -4.41 11.91 5.61
CA LEU A 6 -4.52 10.91 4.54
C LEU A 6 -5.75 11.13 3.68
N ARG A 7 -6.90 11.47 4.28
CA ARG A 7 -8.13 11.78 3.53
C ARG A 7 -7.93 12.90 2.51
N GLN A 8 -7.21 13.95 2.89
CA GLN A 8 -6.93 15.09 2.02
C GLN A 8 -6.02 14.68 0.86
N ILE A 9 -5.00 13.85 1.11
CA ILE A 9 -4.13 13.30 0.05
C ILE A 9 -4.94 12.41 -0.89
N LEU A 10 -5.73 11.48 -0.35
CA LEU A 10 -6.56 10.57 -1.13
C LEU A 10 -7.59 11.30 -2.01
N SER A 11 -8.10 12.47 -1.58
CA SER A 11 -9.02 13.27 -2.38
C SER A 11 -8.38 13.92 -3.62
N ARG A 12 -7.04 13.98 -3.69
CA ARG A 12 -6.29 14.56 -4.82
C ARG A 12 -5.91 13.52 -5.87
N LEU A 13 -6.04 12.23 -5.57
CA LEU A 13 -5.70 11.15 -6.49
C LEU A 13 -6.77 11.00 -7.58
N PRO A 14 -6.39 10.59 -8.81
CA PRO A 14 -7.33 10.42 -9.92
C PRO A 14 -8.42 9.39 -9.61
N ARG A 15 -9.49 9.39 -10.41
CA ARG A 15 -10.55 8.37 -10.32
C ARG A 15 -9.99 6.99 -10.61
N ASN A 16 -10.44 5.98 -9.87
CA ASN A 16 -9.95 4.59 -9.96
C ASN A 16 -8.43 4.45 -9.72
N ALA A 17 -7.85 5.34 -8.90
CA ALA A 17 -6.43 5.31 -8.56
C ALA A 17 -5.98 3.92 -8.08
N ARG A 18 -4.81 3.49 -8.56
CA ARG A 18 -4.10 2.29 -8.09
C ARG A 18 -3.28 2.68 -6.87
N ILE A 19 -3.64 2.14 -5.72
CA ILE A 19 -2.99 2.46 -4.45
C ILE A 19 -2.34 1.21 -3.89
N LEU A 20 -1.07 1.30 -3.54
CA LEU A 20 -0.35 0.25 -2.81
C LEU A 20 -0.36 0.55 -1.32
N ASP A 21 -0.75 -0.43 -0.51
CA ASP A 21 -0.49 -0.49 0.93
C ASP A 21 0.75 -1.38 1.14
N ALA A 22 1.92 -0.75 1.29
CA ALA A 22 3.20 -1.42 1.48
C ALA A 22 3.33 -1.85 2.95
N GLY A 23 3.55 -3.14 3.20
CA GLY A 23 3.46 -3.72 4.55
C GLY A 23 2.04 -3.71 5.09
N CYS A 24 1.09 -4.22 4.29
CA CYS A 24 -0.34 -4.01 4.54
C CYS A 24 -0.90 -4.67 5.81
N GLY A 25 -0.20 -5.66 6.39
CA GLY A 25 -0.60 -6.35 7.62
C GLY A 25 -2.07 -6.79 7.58
N GLU A 26 -2.83 -6.51 8.63
CA GLU A 26 -4.27 -6.85 8.69
C GLU A 26 -5.18 -5.91 7.86
N GLY A 27 -4.60 -5.04 7.03
CA GLY A 27 -5.29 -4.15 6.12
C GLY A 27 -6.00 -2.99 6.80
N ILE A 28 -5.52 -2.50 7.95
CA ILE A 28 -6.14 -1.38 8.67
C ILE A 28 -6.20 -0.13 7.78
N VAL A 29 -5.08 0.23 7.14
CA VAL A 29 -4.98 1.37 6.22
C VAL A 29 -5.85 1.11 4.98
N SER A 30 -5.72 -0.05 4.35
CA SER A 30 -6.56 -0.47 3.21
C SER A 30 -8.07 -0.38 3.48
N LYS A 31 -8.54 -0.81 4.66
CA LYS A 31 -9.95 -0.69 5.08
C LYS A 31 -10.40 0.77 5.14
N TYR A 32 -9.56 1.64 5.67
CA TYR A 32 -9.81 3.08 5.70
C TYR A 32 -9.83 3.69 4.29
N VAL A 33 -8.85 3.36 3.43
CA VAL A 33 -8.82 3.84 2.04
C VAL A 33 -10.10 3.42 1.32
N ARG A 34 -10.55 2.18 1.47
CA ARG A 34 -11.80 1.69 0.85
C ARG A 34 -13.03 2.47 1.31
N SER A 35 -13.11 2.88 2.58
CA SER A 35 -14.27 3.61 3.10
C SER A 35 -14.37 5.03 2.56
N VAL A 36 -13.25 5.67 2.23
CA VAL A 36 -13.21 7.05 1.70
C VAL A 36 -13.04 7.13 0.17
N ARG A 37 -12.48 6.09 -0.45
CA ARG A 37 -12.25 5.94 -1.88
C ARG A 37 -12.76 4.57 -2.35
N PRO A 38 -14.09 4.36 -2.39
CA PRO A 38 -14.67 3.09 -2.83
C PRO A 38 -14.29 2.73 -4.27
N ASP A 39 -13.96 3.73 -5.10
CA ASP A 39 -13.52 3.59 -6.49
C ASP A 39 -12.06 3.13 -6.65
N ALA A 40 -11.23 3.27 -5.61
CA ALA A 40 -9.80 2.94 -5.71
C ALA A 40 -9.57 1.43 -5.94
N ILE A 41 -8.50 1.12 -6.68
CA ILE A 41 -8.01 -0.24 -6.86
C ILE A 41 -6.87 -0.44 -5.87
N ILE A 42 -7.15 -1.16 -4.80
CA ILE A 42 -6.23 -1.32 -3.67
C ILE A 42 -5.42 -2.61 -3.84
N TYR A 43 -4.10 -2.45 -3.77
CA TYR A 43 -3.12 -3.51 -3.71
C TYR A 43 -2.50 -3.51 -2.32
N GLY A 44 -2.16 -4.69 -1.80
CA GLY A 44 -1.30 -4.80 -0.63
C GLY A 44 -0.20 -5.79 -0.87
N ILE A 45 0.93 -5.51 -0.25
CA ILE A 45 2.09 -6.35 -0.24
C ILE A 45 2.55 -6.52 1.21
N ASP A 46 2.88 -7.74 1.60
CA ASP A 46 3.42 -8.05 2.91
C ASP A 46 4.25 -9.33 2.82
N VAL A 47 5.24 -9.47 3.71
CA VAL A 47 6.05 -10.70 3.83
C VAL A 47 5.31 -11.78 4.64
N VAL A 48 4.24 -11.41 5.35
CA VAL A 48 3.38 -12.32 6.10
C VAL A 48 2.05 -12.51 5.37
N ASP A 49 1.59 -13.76 5.24
CA ASP A 49 0.28 -14.04 4.65
C ASP A 49 -0.85 -13.56 5.57
N CYS A 50 -1.38 -12.39 5.25
CA CYS A 50 -2.51 -11.76 5.92
C CYS A 50 -3.80 -11.80 5.08
N SER A 51 -3.80 -12.50 3.94
CA SER A 51 -4.85 -12.47 2.92
C SER A 51 -6.26 -12.68 3.47
N LYS A 52 -6.43 -13.54 4.47
CA LYS A 52 -7.71 -13.85 5.13
C LYS A 52 -8.30 -12.68 5.93
N LYS A 53 -7.49 -11.70 6.33
CA LYS A 53 -7.90 -10.55 7.17
C LYS A 53 -8.15 -9.28 6.34
N LEU A 54 -7.80 -9.30 5.06
CA LEU A 54 -7.87 -8.15 4.17
C LEU A 54 -9.30 -7.88 3.66
N PRO A 55 -9.61 -6.63 3.26
CA PRO A 55 -10.85 -6.31 2.56
C PRO A 55 -11.11 -7.23 1.36
N LYS A 56 -12.38 -7.61 1.18
CA LYS A 56 -12.82 -8.28 -0.05
C LYS A 56 -12.48 -7.40 -1.27
N ALA A 57 -12.03 -8.02 -2.36
CA ALA A 57 -11.58 -7.38 -3.61
C ALA A 57 -10.27 -6.57 -3.55
N MET A 58 -9.51 -6.66 -2.46
CA MET A 58 -8.11 -6.21 -2.44
C MET A 58 -7.22 -7.22 -3.17
N LYS A 59 -6.24 -6.74 -3.93
CA LYS A 59 -5.23 -7.60 -4.58
C LYS A 59 -4.04 -7.74 -3.64
N PHE A 60 -3.72 -8.96 -3.22
CA PHE A 60 -2.64 -9.22 -2.26
C PHE A 60 -1.45 -9.90 -2.94
N SER A 61 -0.24 -9.46 -2.57
CA SER A 61 1.04 -10.07 -2.95
C SER A 61 1.80 -10.46 -1.68
N LEU A 62 2.15 -11.75 -1.55
CA LEU A 62 3.02 -12.23 -0.48
C LEU A 62 4.47 -12.09 -0.93
N ASN A 63 5.08 -10.93 -0.66
CA ASN A 63 6.43 -10.61 -1.11
C ASN A 63 7.03 -9.44 -0.29
N SER A 64 8.35 -9.23 -0.39
CA SER A 64 9.01 -8.09 0.25
C SER A 64 8.73 -6.77 -0.49
N VAL A 65 8.64 -5.68 0.27
CA VAL A 65 8.60 -4.32 -0.29
C VAL A 65 9.92 -3.88 -0.91
N GLU A 66 11.01 -4.60 -0.65
CA GLU A 66 12.33 -4.39 -1.26
C GLU A 66 12.45 -5.03 -2.66
N ASP A 67 11.54 -5.94 -3.02
CA ASP A 67 11.46 -6.56 -4.34
C ASP A 67 10.01 -6.95 -4.66
N THR A 68 9.24 -6.01 -5.20
CA THR A 68 7.78 -6.16 -5.25
C THR A 68 7.26 -6.92 -6.46
N GLN A 69 8.09 -7.11 -7.50
CA GLN A 69 7.69 -7.63 -8.80
C GLN A 69 6.63 -6.79 -9.55
N PHE A 70 6.33 -5.58 -9.08
CA PHE A 70 5.48 -4.65 -9.81
C PHE A 70 6.26 -3.94 -10.93
N ARG A 71 5.54 -3.59 -12.01
CA ARG A 71 6.11 -2.78 -13.10
C ARG A 71 6.41 -1.36 -12.61
N SER A 72 7.40 -0.71 -13.20
CA SER A 72 7.73 0.66 -12.85
C SER A 72 6.58 1.63 -13.15
N ASN A 73 6.41 2.68 -12.33
CA ASN A 73 5.36 3.71 -12.45
C ASN A 73 3.94 3.13 -12.60
N PHE A 74 3.61 2.09 -11.84
CA PHE A 74 2.31 1.44 -11.85
C PHE A 74 1.28 2.11 -10.95
N PHE A 75 1.71 2.56 -9.77
CA PHE A 75 0.83 3.09 -8.73
C PHE A 75 0.68 4.60 -8.83
N ASP A 76 -0.54 5.09 -8.56
CA ASP A 76 -0.82 6.52 -8.43
C ASP A 76 -0.43 7.04 -7.03
N ALA A 77 -0.42 6.14 -6.03
CA ALA A 77 0.05 6.42 -4.69
C ALA A 77 0.51 5.15 -3.97
N ILE A 78 1.53 5.31 -3.13
CA ILE A 78 2.03 4.26 -2.24
C ILE A 78 1.90 4.76 -0.80
N LEU A 79 1.28 3.94 0.04
CA LEU A 79 1.15 4.15 1.47
C LEU A 79 2.14 3.20 2.16
N CYS A 80 3.06 3.76 2.94
CA CYS A 80 4.08 3.00 3.65
C CYS A 80 4.05 3.46 5.12
N PHE A 81 3.31 2.74 5.95
CA PHE A 81 3.11 3.07 7.37
C PHE A 81 3.72 1.99 8.25
N HIS A 82 4.67 2.38 9.10
CA HIS A 82 5.33 1.47 10.05
C HIS A 82 6.00 0.25 9.39
N VAL A 83 6.81 0.49 8.35
CA VAL A 83 7.50 -0.57 7.59
C VAL A 83 8.99 -0.32 7.56
N ILE A 84 9.41 0.88 7.17
CA ILE A 84 10.82 1.22 6.92
C ILE A 84 11.68 0.96 8.17
N GLU A 85 11.15 1.23 9.36
CA GLU A 85 11.86 0.99 10.64
C GLU A 85 12.14 -0.48 10.95
N HIS A 86 11.50 -1.41 10.25
CA HIS A 86 11.67 -2.85 10.41
C HIS A 86 12.61 -3.47 9.36
N LEU A 87 13.05 -2.70 8.37
CA LEU A 87 13.88 -3.19 7.27
C LEU A 87 15.36 -3.11 7.63
N GLU A 88 16.13 -4.12 7.23
CA GLU A 88 17.59 -4.12 7.36
C GLU A 88 18.23 -3.12 6.39
N MET A 89 17.65 -2.96 5.19
CA MET A 89 18.14 -2.08 4.12
C MET A 89 17.04 -1.10 3.67
N PRO A 90 16.71 -0.08 4.47
CA PRO A 90 15.61 0.84 4.19
C PRO A 90 15.74 1.56 2.84
N GLU A 91 16.96 1.80 2.37
CA GLU A 91 17.25 2.40 1.06
C GLU A 91 16.72 1.56 -0.10
N ARG A 92 16.78 0.22 -0.02
CA ARG A 92 16.26 -0.66 -1.08
C ARG A 92 14.75 -0.54 -1.22
N CYS A 93 14.05 -0.43 -0.09
CA CYS A 93 12.62 -0.16 -0.07
C CYS A 93 12.32 1.20 -0.69
N ILE A 94 13.05 2.26 -0.32
CA ILE A 94 12.82 3.59 -0.91
C ILE A 94 13.04 3.57 -2.43
N ASP A 95 14.12 2.95 -2.91
CA ASP A 95 14.43 2.84 -4.33
C ASP A 95 13.35 2.04 -5.08
N GLU A 96 12.91 0.91 -4.50
CA GLU A 96 11.88 0.07 -5.08
C GLU A 96 10.50 0.75 -5.08
N LEU A 97 10.11 1.41 -4.00
CA LEU A 97 8.86 2.17 -3.93
C LEU A 97 8.89 3.39 -4.86
N TYR A 98 10.04 4.02 -5.09
CA TYR A 98 10.16 5.09 -6.08
C TYR A 98 10.06 4.56 -7.52
N ARG A 99 10.54 3.34 -7.76
CA ARG A 99 10.50 2.71 -9.09
C ARG A 99 9.07 2.41 -9.55
N ILE A 100 8.21 1.90 -8.66
CA ILE A 100 6.89 1.28 -8.96
C ILE A 100 5.70 2.23 -8.93
#